data_AF-A0A1D2VAE6-F1
#
_entry.id   AF-A0A1D2VAE6-F1
#
_cell.length_a   1.000
_cell.length_b   1.000
_cell.length_c   1.000
_cell.angle_alpha   90.00
_cell.angle_beta   90.00
_cell.angle_gamma   90.00
#
_symmetry.space_group_name_H-M   'P 1'
#
loop_
_entity.id
_entity.type
_entity.pdbx_description
1 polymer ?
#
loop_
_entity_poly.entity_id
_entity_poly.type
_entity_poly.pdbx_seq_one_letter_code
_entity_poly.pdbx_strand_id
1 'polypeptide(L)'
;MASNDSMDDNFIQVNKKKNRKSFKFKKYNDYCKNNQENVINLSEKLDEKVKYLKTSNFIKEVMESFDSFKILKIDFIRCLALGSVSINCDVILYQLGLLILIKERFNIKSENISLYDPVFTELDENFLTNKLGFKIHVEDPFIKSDNGNRDENKIIEMKGIYYLPHCPINVIEEMIIKSEPKLVIGNSFIVHSEKMISRKLYFEKYPKFCQICNLVEKNLLNKEKKPKENFNTGNNKEDDRKEDDGFTVVENRKKAIKKKNRNRNKNKNKSKNENPEFNQIEEKIVLEKKINDIESEYFSDCNIIAYRKNQMNRIGGWGNSFSDFAIHEII
;
A
#
# COMPACT_ATOMS: atom_id res chain seq x y z
N MET A 1 53.06 19.39 -14.99
CA MET A 1 52.57 20.39 -14.03
C MET A 1 51.06 20.43 -14.17
N ALA A 2 50.35 19.68 -13.33
CA ALA A 2 48.89 19.64 -13.28
C ALA A 2 48.47 20.08 -11.88
N SER A 3 47.71 21.16 -11.81
CA SER A 3 47.18 21.78 -10.61
C SER A 3 45.92 21.05 -10.16
N ASN A 4 45.97 20.44 -8.99
CA ASN A 4 44.81 19.94 -8.26
C ASN A 4 44.22 21.08 -7.43
N ASP A 5 43.11 21.65 -7.89
CA ASP A 5 42.27 22.52 -7.07
C ASP A 5 41.29 21.65 -6.27
N SER A 6 41.61 21.41 -4.99
CA SER A 6 40.67 20.84 -4.02
C SER A 6 39.81 21.95 -3.43
N MET A 7 38.50 21.90 -3.68
CA MET A 7 37.54 22.73 -2.96
C MET A 7 37.36 22.21 -1.53
N ASP A 8 37.83 23.00 -0.56
CA ASP A 8 37.61 22.77 0.87
C ASP A 8 36.16 23.12 1.26
N ASP A 9 35.34 22.09 1.46
CA ASP A 9 34.01 22.22 2.05
C ASP A 9 34.13 22.41 3.58
N ASN A 10 34.06 23.67 4.02
CA ASN A 10 33.98 24.08 5.42
C ASN A 10 32.64 23.67 6.08
N PHE A 11 32.45 22.37 6.36
CA PHE A 11 31.36 21.91 7.21
C PHE A 11 31.69 22.11 8.69
N ILE A 12 30.97 23.04 9.32
CA ILE A 12 30.98 23.24 10.77
C ILE A 12 30.38 22.00 11.45
N GLN A 13 31.20 21.25 12.19
CA GLN A 13 30.73 20.15 13.03
C GLN A 13 29.87 20.68 14.17
N VAL A 14 28.56 20.44 14.09
CA VAL A 14 27.63 20.69 15.19
C VAL A 14 27.79 19.57 16.22
N ASN A 15 28.29 19.92 17.41
CA ASN A 15 28.41 19.00 18.54
C ASN A 15 27.05 18.35 18.88
N LYS A 16 26.91 17.06 18.60
CA LYS A 16 25.72 16.27 18.93
C LYS A 16 25.58 16.16 20.45
N LYS A 17 24.50 16.71 21.01
CA LYS A 17 24.09 16.50 22.41
C LYS A 17 24.04 14.99 22.70
N LYS A 18 24.84 14.56 23.67
CA LYS A 18 24.87 13.18 24.18
C LYS A 18 23.57 12.83 24.91
N ASN A 19 23.16 11.57 24.71
CA ASN A 19 22.37 10.71 25.61
C ASN A 19 20.86 10.95 25.80
N ARG A 20 20.07 10.35 24.90
CA ARG A 20 18.73 9.77 25.19
C ARG A 20 18.52 8.42 24.50
N LYS A 21 19.49 7.51 24.54
CA LYS A 21 19.44 6.21 23.82
C LYS A 21 19.47 4.94 24.70
N SER A 22 19.28 5.01 26.02
CA SER A 22 19.40 3.80 26.87
C SER A 22 18.09 3.24 27.44
N PHE A 23 16.95 3.95 27.37
CA PHE A 23 15.71 3.46 28.01
C PHE A 23 14.90 2.48 27.15
N LYS A 24 14.93 2.59 25.82
CA LYS A 24 14.20 1.66 24.92
C LYS A 24 14.89 0.30 24.75
N PHE A 25 16.22 0.25 24.83
CA PHE A 25 16.96 -1.01 24.68
C PHE A 25 16.84 -1.93 25.89
N LYS A 26 16.70 -1.39 27.11
CA LYS A 26 16.63 -2.22 28.32
C LYS A 26 15.35 -3.04 28.41
N LYS A 27 14.22 -2.52 27.91
CA LYS A 27 12.94 -3.24 27.87
C LYS A 27 12.93 -4.38 26.83
N TYR A 28 13.81 -4.33 25.83
CA TYR A 28 13.93 -5.35 24.79
C TYR A 28 14.61 -6.63 25.33
N ASN A 29 15.64 -6.49 26.17
CA ASN A 29 16.38 -7.64 26.71
C ASN A 29 15.63 -8.44 27.78
N ASP A 30 14.71 -7.83 28.53
CA ASP A 30 13.90 -8.57 29.51
C ASP A 30 12.74 -9.35 28.85
N TYR A 31 12.32 -9.00 27.64
CA TYR A 31 11.25 -9.69 26.91
C TYR A 31 11.69 -11.08 26.41
N CYS A 32 12.98 -11.29 26.14
CA CYS A 32 13.48 -12.57 25.59
C CYS A 32 13.70 -13.69 26.64
N LYS A 33 13.45 -13.45 27.93
CA LYS A 33 13.76 -14.43 28.99
C LYS A 33 12.70 -15.51 29.22
N ASN A 34 11.45 -15.30 28.80
CA ASN A 34 10.35 -16.28 28.88
C ASN A 34 9.75 -16.58 27.50
N ASN A 35 10.54 -17.10 26.56
CA ASN A 35 10.13 -17.28 25.17
C ASN A 35 8.85 -18.12 24.99
N GLN A 36 8.62 -19.16 25.80
CA GLN A 36 7.45 -20.04 25.64
C GLN A 36 6.14 -19.38 26.11
N GLU A 37 6.16 -18.69 27.25
CA GLU A 37 5.01 -17.95 27.78
C GLU A 37 4.60 -16.81 26.82
N ASN A 38 5.60 -16.10 26.27
CA ASN A 38 5.37 -15.05 25.28
C ASN A 38 4.76 -15.59 23.98
N VAL A 39 5.20 -16.76 23.52
CA VAL A 39 4.60 -17.45 22.34
C VAL A 39 3.14 -17.82 22.59
N ILE A 40 2.81 -18.33 23.78
CA ILE A 40 1.42 -18.68 24.14
C ILE A 40 0.55 -17.42 24.14
N ASN A 41 0.99 -16.35 24.83
CA ASN A 41 0.27 -15.08 24.88
C ASN A 41 0.05 -14.48 23.48
N LEU A 42 1.07 -14.57 22.62
CA LEU A 42 0.98 -14.09 21.24
C LEU A 42 -0.01 -14.91 20.40
N SER A 43 -0.05 -16.24 20.60
CA SER A 43 -1.03 -17.12 19.97
C SER A 43 -2.45 -16.74 20.36
N GLU A 44 -2.71 -16.57 21.66
CA GLU A 44 -4.05 -16.20 22.17
C GLU A 44 -4.52 -14.87 21.57
N LYS A 45 -3.64 -13.85 21.56
CA LYS A 45 -3.96 -12.56 20.92
C LYS A 45 -4.25 -12.68 19.44
N LEU A 46 -3.48 -13.49 18.71
CA LEU A 46 -3.71 -13.72 17.29
C LEU A 46 -5.04 -14.44 17.06
N ASP A 47 -5.35 -15.46 17.86
CA ASP A 47 -6.60 -16.21 17.77
C ASP A 47 -7.81 -15.32 18.01
N GLU A 48 -7.74 -14.39 18.98
CA GLU A 48 -8.77 -13.37 19.19
C GLU A 48 -8.97 -12.49 17.95
N LYS A 49 -7.88 -12.00 17.33
CA LYS A 49 -7.96 -11.15 16.13
C LYS A 49 -8.53 -11.92 14.95
N VAL A 50 -8.08 -13.16 14.74
CA VAL A 50 -8.57 -14.04 13.68
C VAL A 50 -10.06 -14.29 13.87
N LYS A 51 -10.50 -14.62 15.09
CA LYS A 51 -11.92 -14.84 15.41
C LYS A 51 -12.77 -13.60 15.11
N TYR A 52 -12.29 -12.42 15.51
CA TYR A 52 -12.96 -11.16 15.23
C TYR A 52 -13.07 -10.91 13.72
N LEU A 53 -11.97 -11.07 12.98
CA LEU A 53 -11.93 -10.91 11.52
C LEU A 53 -12.89 -11.87 10.81
N LYS A 54 -12.96 -13.15 11.21
CA LYS A 54 -13.87 -14.16 10.63
C LYS A 54 -15.33 -13.72 10.65
N THR A 55 -15.73 -12.97 11.66
CA THR A 55 -17.11 -12.48 11.81
C THR A 55 -17.38 -11.13 11.17
N SER A 56 -16.36 -10.50 10.58
CA SER A 56 -16.48 -9.15 10.03
C SER A 56 -17.00 -9.15 8.59
N ASN A 57 -17.80 -8.12 8.25
CA ASN A 57 -18.21 -7.87 6.87
C ASN A 57 -17.00 -7.63 5.94
N PHE A 58 -15.94 -7.02 6.48
CA PHE A 58 -14.70 -6.80 5.74
C PHE A 58 -14.15 -8.09 5.13
N ILE A 59 -14.00 -9.15 5.93
CA ILE A 59 -13.48 -10.42 5.41
C ILE A 59 -14.42 -11.03 4.38
N LYS A 60 -15.74 -10.94 4.59
CA LYS A 60 -16.70 -11.41 3.59
C LYS A 60 -16.50 -10.72 2.24
N GLU A 61 -16.40 -9.39 2.24
CA GLU A 61 -16.17 -8.60 1.01
C GLU A 61 -14.81 -8.92 0.36
N VAL A 62 -13.77 -9.16 1.17
CA VAL A 62 -12.45 -9.59 0.68
C VAL A 62 -12.54 -10.95 -0.01
N MET A 63 -13.23 -11.92 0.59
CA MET A 63 -13.38 -13.25 0.01
C MET A 63 -14.21 -13.23 -1.29
N GLU A 64 -15.30 -12.46 -1.33
CA GLU A 64 -16.14 -12.27 -2.52
C GLU A 64 -15.38 -11.59 -3.68
N SER A 65 -14.38 -10.77 -3.35
CA SER A 65 -13.56 -10.10 -4.36
C SER A 65 -12.60 -11.06 -5.05
N PHE A 66 -12.13 -12.12 -4.37
CA PHE A 66 -11.42 -13.20 -5.04
C PHE A 66 -12.30 -13.93 -6.05
N ASP A 67 -13.58 -14.12 -5.73
CA ASP A 67 -14.54 -14.75 -6.65
C ASP A 67 -14.81 -13.85 -7.86
N SER A 68 -14.85 -12.52 -7.66
CA SER A 68 -15.02 -11.52 -8.72
C SER A 68 -13.86 -11.55 -9.73
N PHE A 69 -12.64 -11.77 -9.25
CA PHE A 69 -11.45 -11.99 -10.09
C PHE A 69 -11.33 -13.42 -10.63
N LYS A 70 -12.30 -14.30 -10.34
CA LYS A 70 -12.29 -15.72 -10.75
C LYS A 70 -11.03 -16.46 -10.30
N ILE A 71 -10.51 -16.10 -9.12
CA ILE A 71 -9.33 -16.74 -8.53
C ILE A 71 -9.77 -18.04 -7.87
N LEU A 72 -9.59 -19.16 -8.60
CA LEU A 72 -10.03 -20.48 -8.13
C LEU A 72 -8.98 -21.24 -7.32
N LYS A 73 -7.69 -20.95 -7.54
CA LYS A 73 -6.57 -21.68 -6.94
C LYS A 73 -5.37 -20.76 -6.73
N ILE A 74 -4.77 -20.86 -5.56
CA ILE A 74 -3.50 -20.23 -5.19
C ILE A 74 -2.59 -21.33 -4.62
N ASP A 75 -1.37 -21.41 -5.13
CA ASP A 75 -0.39 -22.42 -4.75
C ASP A 75 0.52 -21.94 -3.61
N PHE A 76 0.78 -20.63 -3.53
CA PHE A 76 1.68 -20.03 -2.54
C PHE A 76 1.29 -18.60 -2.13
N ILE A 77 1.83 -18.16 -0.99
CA ILE A 77 1.81 -16.75 -0.58
C ILE A 77 3.23 -16.29 -0.27
N ARG A 78 3.65 -15.17 -0.85
CA ARG A 78 4.84 -14.43 -0.45
C ARG A 78 4.43 -13.18 0.29
N CYS A 79 4.71 -13.11 1.58
CA CYS A 79 4.43 -11.94 2.42
C CYS A 79 5.71 -11.13 2.65
N LEU A 80 5.67 -9.83 2.33
CA LEU A 80 6.78 -8.92 2.54
C LEU A 80 6.35 -7.75 3.43
N ALA A 81 7.26 -7.30 4.29
CA ALA A 81 7.06 -6.13 5.15
C ALA A 81 5.82 -6.26 6.06
N LEU A 82 5.69 -7.40 6.74
CA LEU A 82 4.61 -7.66 7.70
C LEU A 82 4.75 -6.79 8.96
N GLY A 83 5.98 -6.48 9.39
CA GLY A 83 6.30 -5.93 10.69
C GLY A 83 6.52 -7.01 11.76
N SER A 84 7.12 -6.64 12.89
CA SER A 84 7.32 -7.54 14.02
C SER A 84 5.99 -7.85 14.72
N VAL A 85 5.68 -9.13 14.90
CA VAL A 85 4.42 -9.61 15.50
C VAL A 85 4.48 -9.55 17.03
N SER A 86 5.65 -9.69 17.61
CA SER A 86 5.90 -9.68 19.06
C SER A 86 6.03 -8.27 19.64
N ILE A 87 6.40 -7.26 18.85
CA ILE A 87 6.46 -5.86 19.31
C ILE A 87 5.03 -5.30 19.34
N ASN A 88 4.27 -5.66 20.38
CA ASN A 88 2.92 -5.20 20.77
C ASN A 88 2.24 -4.20 19.80
N CYS A 89 1.84 -4.69 18.64
CA CYS A 89 1.15 -3.91 17.63
C CYS A 89 -0.04 -4.72 17.12
N ASP A 90 -1.23 -4.43 17.65
CA ASP A 90 -2.49 -5.07 17.24
C ASP A 90 -2.68 -5.02 15.73
N VAL A 91 -2.20 -3.95 15.09
CA VAL A 91 -2.27 -3.77 13.64
C VAL A 91 -1.58 -4.93 12.89
N ILE A 92 -0.38 -5.31 13.33
CA ILE A 92 0.38 -6.40 12.69
C ILE A 92 -0.33 -7.74 12.91
N LEU A 93 -0.92 -7.95 14.09
CA LEU A 93 -1.69 -9.17 14.37
C LEU A 93 -2.96 -9.26 13.51
N TYR A 94 -3.62 -8.14 13.21
CA TYR A 94 -4.72 -8.14 12.25
C TYR A 94 -4.24 -8.46 10.82
N GLN A 95 -3.10 -7.92 10.37
CA GLN A 95 -2.53 -8.28 9.06
C GLN A 95 -2.18 -9.78 8.99
N LEU A 96 -1.52 -10.30 10.03
CA LEU A 96 -1.22 -11.73 10.13
C LEU A 96 -2.49 -12.57 10.18
N GLY A 97 -3.53 -12.09 10.87
CA GLY A 97 -4.84 -12.74 10.90
C GLY A 97 -5.47 -12.81 9.52
N LEU A 98 -5.42 -11.73 8.73
CA LEU A 98 -5.89 -11.73 7.34
C LEU A 98 -5.11 -12.74 6.49
N LEU A 99 -3.79 -12.80 6.61
CA LEU A 99 -2.96 -13.79 5.92
C LEU A 99 -3.40 -15.24 6.25
N ILE A 100 -3.70 -15.53 7.51
CA ILE A 100 -4.23 -16.84 7.94
C ILE A 100 -5.58 -17.13 7.29
N LEU A 101 -6.48 -16.15 7.19
CA LEU A 101 -7.78 -16.33 6.55
C LEU A 101 -7.67 -16.56 5.04
N ILE A 102 -6.75 -15.89 4.37
CA ILE A 102 -6.46 -16.13 2.95
C ILE A 102 -5.90 -17.55 2.76
N LYS A 103 -4.96 -17.96 3.62
CA LYS A 103 -4.45 -19.34 3.64
C LYS A 103 -5.58 -20.36 3.79
N GLU A 104 -6.49 -20.16 4.74
CA GLU A 104 -7.65 -21.03 4.96
C GLU A 104 -8.57 -21.07 3.73
N ARG A 105 -8.90 -19.90 3.14
CA ARG A 105 -9.78 -19.78 1.97
C ARG A 105 -9.31 -20.58 0.76
N PHE A 106 -7.99 -20.65 0.56
CA PHE A 106 -7.37 -21.34 -0.58
C PHE A 106 -6.75 -22.69 -0.19
N ASN A 107 -6.90 -23.13 1.06
CA ASN A 107 -6.32 -24.36 1.60
C ASN A 107 -4.81 -24.48 1.34
N ILE A 108 -4.08 -23.39 1.55
CA ILE A 108 -2.63 -23.31 1.30
C ILE A 108 -1.90 -23.94 2.48
N LYS A 109 -0.97 -24.87 2.18
CA LYS A 109 -0.12 -25.45 3.22
C LYS A 109 0.82 -24.40 3.80
N SER A 110 1.08 -24.45 5.12
CA SER A 110 1.97 -23.49 5.78
C SER A 110 3.38 -23.43 5.13
N GLU A 111 3.87 -24.55 4.61
CA GLU A 111 5.17 -24.63 3.91
C GLU A 111 5.23 -23.81 2.62
N ASN A 112 4.09 -23.52 1.99
CA ASN A 112 3.96 -22.69 0.80
C ASN A 112 3.71 -21.21 1.14
N ILE A 113 3.88 -20.82 2.40
CA ILE A 113 3.81 -19.43 2.83
C ILE A 113 5.21 -19.00 3.24
N SER A 114 5.73 -18.03 2.50
CA SER A 114 7.03 -17.44 2.77
C SER A 114 6.88 -16.00 3.26
N LEU A 115 7.58 -15.65 4.33
CA LEU A 115 7.61 -14.30 4.89
C LEU A 115 9.02 -13.72 4.88
N TYR A 116 9.08 -12.40 4.79
CA TYR A 116 10.29 -11.65 5.11
C TYR A 116 9.97 -10.25 5.60
N ASP A 117 10.62 -9.89 6.70
CA ASP A 117 10.75 -8.52 7.16
C ASP A 117 12.07 -8.39 7.94
N PRO A 118 12.95 -7.42 7.60
CA PRO A 118 14.18 -7.19 8.35
C PRO A 118 13.96 -6.79 9.81
N VAL A 119 12.74 -6.43 10.22
CA VAL A 119 12.41 -6.08 11.60
C VAL A 119 12.00 -7.27 12.46
N PHE A 120 11.96 -8.49 11.91
CA PHE A 120 11.67 -9.68 12.71
C PHE A 120 12.70 -9.88 13.82
N THR A 121 12.19 -10.27 14.98
CA THR A 121 12.94 -10.67 16.16
C THR A 121 12.99 -12.19 16.26
N GLU A 122 13.90 -12.75 17.07
CA GLU A 122 13.95 -14.20 17.31
C GLU A 122 12.60 -14.78 17.80
N LEU A 123 11.84 -14.01 18.57
CA LEU A 123 10.52 -14.40 19.02
C LEU A 123 9.51 -14.44 17.86
N ASP A 124 9.59 -13.49 16.93
CA ASP A 124 8.78 -13.49 15.72
C ASP A 124 9.09 -14.71 14.86
N GLU A 125 10.38 -14.97 14.64
CA GLU A 125 10.81 -16.11 13.81
C GLU A 125 10.35 -17.43 14.43
N ASN A 126 10.57 -17.62 15.73
CA ASN A 126 10.12 -18.79 16.46
C ASN A 126 8.60 -18.96 16.37
N PHE A 127 7.83 -17.89 16.56
CA PHE A 127 6.38 -17.93 16.47
C PHE A 127 5.90 -18.27 15.05
N LEU A 128 6.37 -17.53 14.04
CA LEU A 128 5.95 -17.71 12.65
C LEU A 128 6.33 -19.10 12.11
N THR A 129 7.51 -19.62 12.46
CA THR A 129 8.00 -20.92 11.97
C THR A 129 7.47 -22.10 12.78
N ASN A 130 7.65 -22.11 14.10
CA ASN A 130 7.33 -23.28 14.92
C ASN A 130 5.86 -23.36 15.31
N LYS A 131 5.17 -22.22 15.48
CA LYS A 131 3.75 -22.20 15.83
C LYS A 131 2.85 -22.20 14.59
N LEU A 132 3.15 -21.39 13.57
CA LEU A 132 2.30 -21.28 12.37
C LEU A 132 2.77 -22.18 11.20
N GLY A 133 4.00 -22.69 11.25
CA GLY A 133 4.57 -23.56 10.22
C GLY A 133 5.06 -22.81 8.98
N PHE A 134 5.12 -21.47 9.01
CA PHE A 134 5.52 -20.67 7.86
C PHE A 134 7.04 -20.71 7.66
N LYS A 135 7.50 -20.27 6.49
CA LYS A 135 8.93 -20.19 6.17
C LYS A 135 9.40 -18.75 6.09
N ILE A 136 10.57 -18.47 6.65
CA ILE A 136 11.20 -17.16 6.53
C ILE A 136 12.30 -17.27 5.48
N HIS A 137 12.18 -16.51 4.40
CA HIS A 137 13.17 -16.49 3.33
C HIS A 137 13.50 -15.05 2.95
N VAL A 138 14.77 -14.68 2.99
CA VAL A 138 15.22 -13.35 2.56
C VAL A 138 14.88 -13.13 1.08
N GLU A 139 15.26 -14.11 0.26
CA GLU A 139 14.94 -14.13 -1.17
C GLU A 139 13.57 -14.78 -1.42
N ASP A 140 12.98 -14.49 -2.57
CA ASP A 140 11.72 -15.11 -2.95
C ASP A 140 11.98 -16.56 -3.40
N PRO A 141 11.49 -17.57 -2.64
CA PRO A 141 11.74 -18.96 -2.97
C PRO A 141 10.93 -19.42 -4.19
N PHE A 142 9.98 -18.62 -4.69
CA PHE A 142 9.05 -19.01 -5.76
C PHE A 142 9.46 -18.48 -7.15
N ILE A 143 10.49 -17.62 -7.21
CA ILE A 143 11.05 -17.14 -8.48
C ILE A 143 11.97 -18.22 -9.06
N LYS A 144 12.03 -18.31 -10.39
CA LYS A 144 13.00 -19.16 -11.10
C LYS A 144 14.41 -18.68 -10.75
N SER A 145 15.26 -19.56 -10.24
CA SER A 145 16.69 -19.24 -10.22
C SER A 145 17.24 -19.35 -11.63
N ASP A 146 18.11 -18.43 -12.02
CA ASP A 146 18.82 -18.45 -13.31
C ASP A 146 19.65 -19.73 -13.54
N ASN A 147 19.81 -20.57 -12.50
CA ASN A 147 20.62 -21.78 -12.49
C ASN A 147 19.85 -23.08 -12.83
N GLY A 148 18.66 -23.01 -13.47
CA GLY A 148 18.06 -24.10 -14.25
C GLY A 148 17.67 -25.41 -13.52
N ASN A 149 17.94 -25.56 -12.22
CA ASN A 149 17.78 -26.84 -11.52
C ASN A 149 16.40 -27.05 -10.87
N ARG A 150 15.37 -26.34 -11.31
CA ARG A 150 13.99 -26.67 -10.97
C ARG A 150 13.25 -26.98 -12.25
N ASP A 151 12.61 -28.14 -12.26
CA ASP A 151 11.80 -28.68 -13.36
C ASP A 151 10.97 -27.56 -14.02
N GLU A 152 11.43 -27.09 -15.17
CA GLU A 152 10.91 -25.90 -15.85
C GLU A 152 9.40 -26.05 -16.15
N ASN A 153 8.94 -27.29 -16.29
CA ASN A 153 7.55 -27.67 -16.51
C ASN A 153 6.65 -27.48 -15.27
N LYS A 154 7.23 -27.38 -14.06
CA LYS A 154 6.48 -27.29 -12.79
C LYS A 154 6.27 -25.85 -12.31
N ILE A 155 7.10 -24.90 -12.76
CA ILE A 155 7.07 -23.49 -12.34
C ILE A 155 6.09 -22.66 -13.17
N ILE A 156 5.82 -23.08 -14.41
CA ILE A 156 5.04 -22.29 -15.39
C ILE A 156 3.56 -22.13 -14.99
N GLU A 157 3.07 -22.84 -13.96
CA GLU A 157 1.67 -22.78 -13.54
C GLU A 157 1.42 -22.36 -12.09
N MET A 158 2.45 -22.08 -11.28
CA MET A 158 2.21 -21.72 -9.88
C MET A 158 1.55 -20.34 -9.77
N LYS A 159 0.35 -20.28 -9.21
CA LYS A 159 -0.39 -19.04 -8.97
C LYS A 159 -0.12 -18.56 -7.54
N GLY A 160 0.54 -17.42 -7.40
CA GLY A 160 0.91 -16.86 -6.11
C GLY A 160 0.13 -15.62 -5.73
N ILE A 161 0.01 -15.37 -4.42
CA ILE A 161 -0.34 -14.06 -3.86
C ILE A 161 0.92 -13.40 -3.32
N TYR A 162 1.14 -12.15 -3.69
CA TYR A 162 2.10 -11.27 -3.01
C TYR A 162 1.37 -10.40 -1.99
N TYR A 163 1.60 -10.64 -0.70
CA TYR A 163 0.93 -9.93 0.40
C TYR A 163 1.86 -8.86 1.01
N LEU A 164 1.51 -7.59 0.83
CA LEU A 164 2.35 -6.40 1.01
C LEU A 164 1.68 -5.36 1.93
N PRO A 165 1.37 -5.68 3.20
CA PRO A 165 0.59 -4.80 4.06
C PRO A 165 1.25 -3.42 4.31
N HIS A 166 2.58 -3.39 4.47
CA HIS A 166 3.33 -2.15 4.74
C HIS A 166 4.59 -2.02 3.89
N CYS A 167 4.58 -2.62 2.69
CA CYS A 167 5.77 -2.72 1.87
C CYS A 167 6.24 -1.34 1.35
N PRO A 168 7.53 -0.99 1.52
CA PRO A 168 8.08 0.22 0.95
C PRO A 168 8.24 0.07 -0.56
N ILE A 169 8.04 1.16 -1.29
CA ILE A 169 7.99 1.19 -2.75
C ILE A 169 9.18 0.52 -3.42
N ASN A 170 10.40 0.74 -2.91
CA ASN A 170 11.60 0.15 -3.51
C ASN A 170 11.56 -1.38 -3.48
N VAL A 171 11.00 -1.97 -2.43
CA VAL A 171 10.82 -3.42 -2.33
C VAL A 171 9.71 -3.88 -3.26
N ILE A 172 8.63 -3.09 -3.42
CA ILE A 172 7.56 -3.38 -4.39
C ILE A 172 8.12 -3.37 -5.82
N GLU A 173 8.91 -2.36 -6.19
CA GLU A 173 9.55 -2.26 -7.52
C GLU A 173 10.42 -3.48 -7.81
N GLU A 174 11.34 -3.82 -6.89
CA GLU A 174 12.20 -4.98 -7.05
C GLU A 174 11.40 -6.29 -7.16
N MET A 175 10.35 -6.43 -6.36
CA MET A 175 9.46 -7.59 -6.42
C MET A 175 8.74 -7.66 -7.76
N ILE A 176 8.19 -6.55 -8.25
CA ILE A 176 7.53 -6.47 -9.56
C ILE A 176 8.48 -6.94 -10.67
N ILE A 177 9.72 -6.43 -10.68
CA ILE A 177 10.73 -6.75 -11.70
C ILE A 177 11.14 -8.23 -11.66
N LYS A 178 11.28 -8.81 -10.47
CA LYS A 178 11.81 -10.17 -10.33
C LYS A 178 10.74 -11.24 -10.47
N SER A 179 9.51 -10.95 -10.03
CA SER A 179 8.48 -11.99 -9.84
C SER A 179 7.30 -11.91 -10.78
N GLU A 180 7.09 -10.80 -11.48
CA GLU A 180 5.96 -10.62 -12.41
C GLU A 180 4.62 -11.02 -11.76
N PRO A 181 4.28 -10.42 -10.60
CA PRO A 181 3.17 -10.88 -9.80
C PRO A 181 1.85 -10.63 -10.54
N LYS A 182 1.01 -11.66 -10.65
CA LYS A 182 -0.35 -11.51 -11.19
C LYS A 182 -1.36 -11.03 -10.16
N LEU A 183 -1.09 -11.28 -8.88
CA LEU A 183 -2.00 -10.95 -7.78
C LEU A 183 -1.23 -10.37 -6.59
N VAL A 184 -1.55 -9.12 -6.26
CA VAL A 184 -0.95 -8.40 -5.14
C VAL A 184 -2.03 -7.91 -4.19
N ILE A 185 -1.84 -8.17 -2.90
CA ILE A 185 -2.77 -7.78 -1.84
C ILE A 185 -2.02 -6.92 -0.84
N GLY A 186 -2.56 -5.78 -0.43
CA GLY A 186 -1.87 -4.91 0.51
C GLY A 186 -2.43 -3.51 0.47
N ASN A 187 -1.58 -2.50 0.64
CA ASN A 187 -2.02 -1.12 0.44
C ASN A 187 -2.22 -0.81 -1.05
N SER A 188 -3.21 0.03 -1.34
CA SER A 188 -3.47 0.55 -2.68
C SER A 188 -2.24 1.25 -3.24
N PHE A 189 -1.81 0.85 -4.44
CA PHE A 189 -0.68 1.47 -5.12
C PHE A 189 -0.92 2.95 -5.42
N ILE A 190 -2.18 3.36 -5.65
CA ILE A 190 -2.55 4.77 -5.84
C ILE A 190 -2.31 5.58 -4.56
N VAL A 191 -2.76 5.08 -3.40
CA VAL A 191 -2.58 5.81 -2.14
C VAL A 191 -1.10 5.93 -1.77
N HIS A 192 -0.28 4.95 -2.16
CA HIS A 192 1.17 5.02 -2.03
C HIS A 192 1.80 6.05 -2.97
N SER A 193 1.31 6.18 -4.21
CA SER A 193 1.83 7.14 -5.19
C SER A 193 1.43 8.60 -4.87
N GLU A 194 0.22 8.83 -4.35
CA GLU A 194 -0.30 10.16 -3.98
C GLU A 194 0.52 10.87 -2.90
N LYS A 195 1.22 10.12 -2.05
CA LYS A 195 2.10 10.69 -1.00
C LYS A 195 3.36 11.33 -1.58
N MET A 196 3.62 11.20 -2.88
CA MET A 196 4.85 11.66 -3.53
C MET A 196 4.58 12.85 -4.46
N ILE A 197 5.21 13.98 -4.15
CA ILE A 197 4.95 15.29 -4.78
C ILE A 197 5.50 15.38 -6.23
N SER A 198 6.50 14.58 -6.61
CA SER A 198 7.11 14.64 -7.96
C SER A 198 7.02 13.32 -8.73
N ARG A 199 6.00 13.18 -9.59
CA ARG A 199 5.82 12.02 -10.48
C ARG A 199 7.05 11.73 -11.36
N LYS A 200 7.81 12.77 -11.76
CA LYS A 200 8.99 12.68 -12.63
C LYS A 200 10.16 11.90 -12.01
N LEU A 201 10.61 12.32 -10.82
CA LEU A 201 11.68 11.63 -10.07
C LEU A 201 11.32 10.17 -9.77
N TYR A 202 10.03 9.93 -9.60
CA TYR A 202 9.50 8.63 -9.23
C TYR A 202 9.48 7.66 -10.41
N PHE A 203 9.12 8.13 -11.60
CA PHE A 203 9.23 7.34 -12.83
C PHE A 203 10.66 6.92 -13.13
N GLU A 204 11.63 7.82 -12.91
CA GLU A 204 13.05 7.50 -13.11
C GLU A 204 13.55 6.42 -12.14
N LYS A 205 12.99 6.36 -10.93
CA LYS A 205 13.46 5.45 -9.88
C LYS A 205 12.68 4.14 -9.79
N TYR A 206 11.38 4.16 -10.05
CA TYR A 206 10.46 3.03 -9.90
C TYR A 206 9.51 2.92 -11.11
N PRO A 207 10.06 2.74 -12.31
CA PRO A 207 9.29 2.80 -13.56
C PRO A 207 8.17 1.76 -13.60
N LYS A 208 8.37 0.55 -13.08
CA LYS A 208 7.37 -0.53 -13.17
C LYS A 208 6.20 -0.30 -12.21
N PHE A 209 6.47 0.16 -10.99
CA PHE A 209 5.42 0.57 -10.07
C PHE A 209 4.61 1.73 -10.66
N CYS A 210 5.27 2.71 -11.29
CA CYS A 210 4.57 3.83 -11.96
C CYS A 210 3.66 3.36 -13.08
N GLN A 211 4.13 2.41 -13.88
CA GLN A 211 3.35 1.80 -14.95
C GLN A 211 2.06 1.18 -14.40
N ILE A 212 2.15 0.39 -13.33
CA ILE A 212 0.95 -0.19 -12.69
C ILE A 212 0.02 0.92 -12.17
N CYS A 213 0.54 1.93 -11.47
CA CYS A 213 -0.28 3.05 -10.99
C CYS A 213 -1.06 3.71 -12.13
N ASN A 214 -0.43 3.95 -13.28
CA ASN A 214 -1.09 4.55 -14.43
C ASN A 214 -2.18 3.64 -15.02
N LEU A 215 -1.94 2.33 -15.11
CA LEU A 215 -2.96 1.37 -15.55
C LEU A 215 -4.19 1.40 -14.62
N VAL A 216 -3.95 1.43 -13.30
CA VAL A 216 -5.04 1.54 -12.32
C VAL A 216 -5.80 2.86 -12.47
N GLU A 217 -5.11 4.00 -12.60
CA GLU A 217 -5.75 5.31 -12.82
C GLU A 217 -6.62 5.32 -14.10
N LYS A 218 -6.09 4.79 -15.21
CA LYS A 218 -6.82 4.66 -16.50
C LYS A 218 -8.10 3.84 -16.32
N ASN A 219 -8.03 2.72 -15.61
CA ASN A 219 -9.19 1.86 -15.38
C ASN A 219 -10.26 2.49 -14.49
N LEU A 220 -9.87 3.23 -13.47
CA LEU A 220 -10.81 3.96 -12.63
C LEU A 220 -11.54 5.05 -13.44
N LEU A 221 -10.82 5.80 -14.27
CA LEU A 221 -11.41 6.81 -15.15
C LEU A 221 -12.38 6.21 -16.19
N ASN A 222 -12.09 5.02 -16.70
CA ASN A 222 -12.96 4.33 -17.65
C ASN A 222 -14.25 3.81 -17.00
N LYS A 223 -14.21 3.40 -15.71
CA LYS A 223 -15.40 2.98 -14.96
C LYS A 223 -16.37 4.14 -14.71
N GLU A 224 -15.87 5.34 -14.45
CA GLU A 224 -16.72 6.53 -14.22
C GLU A 224 -17.41 7.04 -15.49
N LYS A 225 -16.86 6.76 -16.67
CA LYS A 225 -17.40 7.18 -17.97
C LYS A 225 -18.50 6.28 -18.53
N LYS A 226 -18.75 5.09 -17.95
CA LYS A 226 -19.86 4.24 -18.41
C LYS A 226 -21.19 4.92 -18.04
N PRO A 227 -22.06 5.24 -19.02
CA PRO A 227 -23.35 5.85 -18.74
C PRO A 227 -24.16 4.90 -17.84
N LYS A 228 -24.69 5.43 -16.75
CA LYS A 228 -25.71 4.72 -15.96
C LYS A 228 -26.85 4.42 -16.91
N GLU A 229 -27.05 3.16 -17.29
CA GLU A 229 -28.23 2.75 -18.04
C GLU A 229 -29.46 3.27 -17.29
N ASN A 230 -30.28 4.01 -18.02
CA ASN A 230 -31.48 4.65 -17.49
C ASN A 230 -32.37 3.58 -16.86
N PHE A 231 -32.41 3.53 -15.53
CA PHE A 231 -33.56 3.00 -14.83
C PHE A 231 -34.73 3.92 -15.19
N ASN A 232 -35.57 3.46 -16.11
CA ASN A 232 -36.92 3.96 -16.30
C ASN A 232 -37.65 3.81 -14.96
N THR A 233 -37.65 4.86 -14.14
CA THR A 233 -38.60 4.99 -13.05
C THR A 233 -39.97 5.17 -13.67
N GLY A 234 -40.72 4.08 -13.72
CA GLY A 234 -42.15 4.09 -13.93
C GLY A 234 -42.80 5.07 -12.97
N ASN A 235 -43.62 5.93 -13.53
CA ASN A 235 -44.54 6.80 -12.83
C ASN A 235 -45.30 6.01 -11.75
N ASN A 236 -45.21 6.45 -10.49
CA ASN A 236 -46.33 6.44 -9.58
C ASN A 236 -46.23 7.68 -8.69
N LYS A 237 -47.21 8.56 -8.88
CA LYS A 237 -47.55 9.67 -8.00
C LYS A 237 -48.18 9.08 -6.74
N GLU A 238 -47.82 9.58 -5.57
CA GLU A 238 -48.77 9.86 -4.48
C GLU A 238 -48.08 10.64 -3.33
N ASP A 239 -48.56 11.87 -3.15
CA ASP A 239 -48.73 12.67 -1.92
C ASP A 239 -47.65 12.69 -0.82
N ASP A 240 -46.80 13.72 -0.88
CA ASP A 240 -46.03 14.23 0.26
C ASP A 240 -46.79 15.31 1.04
N ARG A 241 -47.09 14.99 2.31
CA ARG A 241 -47.31 15.98 3.37
C ARG A 241 -45.96 16.53 3.79
N LYS A 242 -45.81 17.85 3.71
CA LYS A 242 -44.63 18.58 4.19
C LYS A 242 -44.65 18.60 5.72
N GLU A 243 -43.69 17.93 6.35
CA GLU A 243 -43.25 18.30 7.70
C GLU A 243 -42.12 19.32 7.59
N ASP A 244 -42.25 20.35 8.42
CA ASP A 244 -41.50 21.60 8.42
C ASP A 244 -40.23 21.41 9.27
N ASP A 245 -39.18 20.89 8.64
CA ASP A 245 -37.87 20.76 9.27
C ASP A 245 -37.24 22.15 9.39
N GLY A 246 -37.49 22.83 10.52
CA GLY A 246 -37.09 24.20 10.86
C GLY A 246 -35.58 24.51 10.88
N PHE A 247 -34.86 24.18 9.82
CA PHE A 247 -33.48 24.57 9.57
C PHE A 247 -33.45 25.78 8.64
N THR A 248 -33.14 26.95 9.20
CA THR A 248 -32.79 28.13 8.42
C THR A 248 -31.37 28.00 7.89
N VAL A 249 -31.23 28.18 6.57
CA VAL A 249 -29.94 28.23 5.88
C VAL A 249 -29.18 29.48 6.35
N VAL A 250 -28.09 29.28 7.08
CA VAL A 250 -27.20 30.37 7.51
C VAL A 250 -26.33 30.77 6.32
N GLU A 251 -26.63 31.92 5.73
CA GLU A 251 -25.77 32.55 4.73
C GLU A 251 -24.45 33.03 5.35
N ASN A 252 -23.33 32.52 4.83
CA ASN A 252 -21.99 32.94 5.22
C ASN A 252 -21.75 34.40 4.83
N ARG A 253 -21.89 35.32 5.79
CA ARG A 253 -21.43 36.71 5.69
C ARG A 253 -19.91 36.76 5.53
N LYS A 254 -19.44 36.97 4.29
CA LYS A 254 -18.05 37.34 3.98
C LYS A 254 -17.68 38.64 4.70
N LYS A 255 -16.84 38.56 5.73
CA LYS A 255 -16.24 39.74 6.36
C LYS A 255 -15.25 40.40 5.40
N ALA A 256 -15.59 41.63 5.02
CA ALA A 256 -14.74 42.55 4.29
C ALA A 256 -13.50 42.92 5.13
N ILE A 257 -12.32 42.47 4.72
CA ILE A 257 -11.05 42.98 5.23
C ILE A 257 -10.68 44.21 4.42
N LYS A 258 -10.70 45.37 5.09
CA LYS A 258 -10.34 46.68 4.55
C LYS A 258 -8.86 46.73 4.14
N LYS A 259 -8.67 47.26 2.93
CA LYS A 259 -7.44 47.80 2.35
C LYS A 259 -6.61 48.61 3.37
N LYS A 260 -5.30 48.36 3.43
CA LYS A 260 -4.31 49.40 3.71
C LYS A 260 -3.18 49.33 2.68
N ASN A 261 -3.19 50.35 1.82
CA ASN A 261 -2.14 50.69 0.88
C ASN A 261 -0.79 50.85 1.59
N ARG A 262 0.26 50.24 1.05
CA ARG A 262 1.61 50.82 1.07
C ARG A 262 2.28 50.57 -0.29
N ASN A 263 2.36 51.66 -1.05
CA ASN A 263 3.23 51.84 -2.20
C ASN A 263 4.66 51.46 -1.86
N ARG A 264 5.29 50.59 -2.66
CA ARG A 264 6.73 50.64 -2.90
C ARG A 264 7.09 50.03 -4.25
N ASN A 265 7.44 50.94 -5.16
CA ASN A 265 8.42 50.86 -6.23
C ASN A 265 8.44 49.64 -7.16
N LYS A 266 7.96 49.93 -8.38
CA LYS A 266 8.60 49.64 -9.67
C LYS A 266 10.05 49.14 -9.54
N ASN A 267 10.28 47.90 -9.93
CA ASN A 267 11.39 47.59 -10.82
C ASN A 267 10.92 46.59 -11.88
N LYS A 268 10.88 47.08 -13.11
CA LYS A 268 10.63 46.31 -14.33
C LYS A 268 11.86 45.44 -14.59
N ASN A 269 11.74 44.15 -14.37
CA ASN A 269 12.42 43.17 -15.21
C ASN A 269 11.33 42.30 -15.83
N LYS A 270 11.16 42.44 -17.16
CA LYS A 270 10.41 41.52 -18.00
C LYS A 270 11.15 40.18 -17.97
N SER A 271 10.90 39.35 -16.99
CA SER A 271 11.09 37.90 -17.12
C SER A 271 9.77 37.34 -17.64
N LYS A 272 9.86 36.46 -18.63
CA LYS A 272 8.75 35.77 -19.27
C LYS A 272 7.79 35.23 -18.19
N ASN A 273 6.53 35.63 -18.27
CA ASN A 273 5.42 34.96 -17.60
C ASN A 273 5.24 33.60 -18.29
N GLU A 274 6.08 32.64 -17.94
CA GLU A 274 5.72 31.24 -18.11
C GLU A 274 4.78 30.92 -16.95
N ASN A 275 3.51 30.70 -17.31
CA ASN A 275 2.47 30.40 -16.34
C ASN A 275 2.84 29.04 -15.71
N PRO A 276 3.18 28.96 -14.40
CA PRO A 276 3.71 27.75 -13.79
C PRO A 276 2.76 26.55 -13.88
N GLU A 277 1.47 26.82 -14.04
CA GLU A 277 0.42 25.82 -14.26
C GLU A 277 0.52 25.15 -15.65
N PHE A 278 0.96 25.90 -16.68
CA PHE A 278 1.14 25.40 -18.04
C PHE A 278 2.36 24.48 -18.15
N ASN A 279 3.46 24.87 -17.50
CA ASN A 279 4.68 24.05 -17.46
C ASN A 279 4.45 22.71 -16.72
N GLN A 280 3.59 22.69 -15.69
CA GLN A 280 3.23 21.45 -15.00
C GLN A 280 2.38 20.50 -15.86
N ILE A 281 1.48 21.05 -16.69
CA ILE A 281 0.65 20.26 -17.61
C ILE A 281 1.52 19.67 -18.73
N GLU A 282 2.42 20.46 -19.33
CA GLU A 282 3.34 19.96 -20.36
C GLU A 282 4.29 18.89 -19.82
N GLU A 283 4.86 19.10 -18.63
CA GLU A 283 5.69 18.06 -17.98
C GLU A 283 4.89 16.79 -17.71
N LYS A 284 3.63 16.89 -17.28
CA LYS A 284 2.76 15.74 -17.09
C LYS A 284 2.49 14.99 -18.41
N ILE A 285 2.21 15.71 -19.50
CA ILE A 285 1.98 15.13 -20.82
C ILE A 285 3.24 14.44 -21.35
N VAL A 286 4.42 15.06 -21.19
CA VAL A 286 5.70 14.45 -21.61
C VAL A 286 6.00 13.19 -20.79
N LEU A 287 5.71 13.22 -19.48
CA LEU A 287 5.88 12.05 -18.62
C LEU A 287 4.90 10.94 -19.00
N GLU A 288 3.62 11.27 -19.25
CA GLU A 288 2.61 10.32 -19.72
C GLU A 288 3.01 9.68 -21.05
N LYS A 289 3.54 10.46 -22.01
CA LYS A 289 4.08 9.91 -23.26
C LYS A 289 5.25 8.97 -23.02
N LYS A 290 6.23 9.36 -22.18
CA LYS A 290 7.36 8.47 -21.83
C LYS A 290 6.90 7.19 -21.12
N ILE A 291 5.89 7.28 -20.27
CA ILE A 291 5.30 6.09 -19.64
C ILE A 291 4.67 5.22 -20.72
N ASN A 292 3.88 5.82 -21.62
CA ASN A 292 3.24 5.11 -22.72
C ASN A 292 4.22 4.49 -23.73
N ASP A 293 5.40 5.08 -23.91
CA ASP A 293 6.44 4.48 -24.77
C ASP A 293 7.11 3.26 -24.09
N ILE A 294 7.12 3.19 -22.75
CA ILE A 294 7.51 2.00 -21.98
C ILE A 294 6.37 0.97 -21.89
N GLU A 295 5.11 1.34 -22.21
CA GLU A 295 3.92 0.50 -22.01
C GLU A 295 3.93 -0.82 -22.77
N SER A 296 4.75 -1.00 -23.80
CA SER A 296 4.54 -2.11 -24.75
C SER A 296 5.04 -3.51 -24.32
N GLU A 297 5.78 -3.67 -23.22
CA GLU A 297 6.50 -4.94 -23.00
C GLU A 297 6.19 -5.76 -21.74
N TYR A 298 5.51 -5.23 -20.70
CA TYR A 298 5.48 -5.93 -19.40
C TYR A 298 4.10 -6.13 -18.76
N PHE A 299 3.27 -5.08 -18.71
CA PHE A 299 1.91 -5.16 -18.17
C PHE A 299 0.94 -4.51 -19.14
N SER A 300 -0.14 -5.24 -19.44
CA SER A 300 -1.21 -4.80 -20.33
C SER A 300 -2.36 -4.14 -19.57
N ASP A 301 -2.63 -4.60 -18.34
CA ASP A 301 -3.75 -4.11 -17.55
C ASP A 301 -3.51 -4.27 -16.03
N CYS A 302 -4.25 -3.50 -15.23
CA CYS A 302 -4.34 -3.73 -13.79
C CYS A 302 -5.72 -3.42 -13.23
N ASN A 303 -6.43 -4.46 -12.81
CA ASN A 303 -7.68 -4.33 -12.09
C ASN A 303 -7.43 -4.12 -10.60
N ILE A 304 -8.20 -3.22 -9.99
CA ILE A 304 -8.15 -2.95 -8.55
C ILE A 304 -9.54 -3.07 -7.92
N ILE A 305 -9.58 -3.65 -6.73
CA ILE A 305 -10.68 -3.51 -5.77
C ILE A 305 -10.09 -2.89 -4.50
N ALA A 306 -10.46 -1.63 -4.23
CA ALA A 306 -9.96 -0.86 -3.09
C ALA A 306 -11.05 -0.71 -2.03
N TYR A 307 -10.70 -1.00 -0.78
CA TYR A 307 -11.60 -0.95 0.37
C TYR A 307 -11.34 0.36 1.11
N ARG A 308 -12.08 1.42 0.73
CA ARG A 308 -11.85 2.76 1.27
C ARG A 308 -12.33 2.89 2.72
N LYS A 309 -11.56 3.67 3.50
CA LYS A 309 -11.81 4.11 4.89
C LYS A 309 -13.27 4.38 5.25
N ASN A 310 -14.05 5.02 4.36
CA ASN A 310 -15.38 5.50 4.72
C ASN A 310 -16.42 4.40 4.93
N GLN A 311 -16.19 3.18 4.41
CA GLN A 311 -17.06 2.03 4.67
C GLN A 311 -16.64 1.23 5.92
N MET A 312 -15.37 1.35 6.37
CA MET A 312 -14.79 0.46 7.37
C MET A 312 -14.39 1.12 8.70
N ASN A 313 -14.17 2.43 8.73
CA ASN A 313 -13.51 3.11 9.86
C ASN A 313 -14.39 3.47 11.07
N ARG A 314 -15.68 3.11 11.10
CA ARG A 314 -16.53 3.51 12.25
C ARG A 314 -17.02 2.38 13.14
N ILE A 315 -16.81 1.12 12.75
CA ILE A 315 -17.45 -0.01 13.45
C ILE A 315 -16.45 -1.15 13.79
N GLY A 316 -15.33 -1.27 13.06
CA GLY A 316 -14.37 -2.37 13.25
C GLY A 316 -13.31 -2.12 14.33
N GLY A 317 -13.08 -3.10 15.20
CA GLY A 317 -12.03 -3.13 16.23
C GLY A 317 -10.60 -3.28 15.69
N TRP A 318 -10.38 -3.22 14.38
CA TRP A 318 -9.07 -3.34 13.73
C TRP A 318 -8.35 -2.00 13.49
N GLY A 319 -8.95 -0.87 13.86
CA GLY A 319 -8.33 0.45 13.74
C GLY A 319 -7.86 0.75 12.32
N ASN A 320 -6.60 1.17 12.16
CA ASN A 320 -6.04 1.56 10.86
C ASN A 320 -5.41 0.41 10.07
N SER A 321 -5.61 -0.84 10.50
CA SER A 321 -4.93 -1.99 9.88
C SER A 321 -5.19 -2.07 8.37
N PHE A 322 -6.45 -1.98 7.95
CA PHE A 322 -6.82 -2.13 6.53
C PHE A 322 -7.18 -0.82 5.87
N SER A 323 -6.62 0.28 6.38
CA SER A 323 -7.12 1.62 6.09
C SER A 323 -6.95 2.03 4.62
N ASP A 324 -5.94 1.50 3.94
CA ASP A 324 -5.70 1.71 2.51
C ASP A 324 -5.69 0.36 1.75
N PHE A 325 -6.39 -0.66 2.26
CA PHE A 325 -6.32 -2.03 1.72
C PHE A 325 -6.91 -2.15 0.31
N ALA A 326 -6.25 -2.94 -0.53
CA ALA A 326 -6.68 -3.23 -1.90
C ALA A 326 -6.15 -4.59 -2.40
N ILE A 327 -6.88 -5.16 -3.36
CA ILE A 327 -6.47 -6.30 -4.18
C ILE A 327 -6.20 -5.80 -5.58
N HIS A 328 -5.03 -6.12 -6.12
CA HIS A 328 -4.58 -5.76 -7.46
C HIS A 328 -4.38 -7.04 -8.28
N GLU A 329 -5.09 -7.14 -9.39
CA GLU A 329 -4.87 -8.16 -10.42
C GLU A 329 -4.11 -7.49 -11.56
N ILE A 330 -2.92 -7.98 -11.87
CA ILE A 330 -2.02 -7.43 -12.88
C ILE A 330 -1.97 -8.43 -14.06
N ILE A 331 -2.18 -7.93 -15.28
CA ILE A 331 -2.37 -8.74 -16.50
C ILE A 331 -1.25 -8.51 -17.50
#